data_AF-A0AA37EW99-F1
#
_entry.id   AF-A0AA37EW99-F1
#
_cell.length_a   1.000
_cell.length_b   1.000
_cell.length_c   1.000
_cell.angle_alpha   90.00
_cell.angle_beta   90.00
_cell.angle_gamma   90.00
#
_symmetry.space_group_name_H-M   'P 1'
#
loop_
_entity.id
_entity.type
_entity.pdbx_description
1 polymer ?
#
loop_
_entity_poly.entity_id
_entity_poly.type
_entity_poly.pdbx_seq_one_letter_code
_entity_poly.pdbx_strand_id
1 'polypeptide(L)'
;MDNKIEYQLYSKSVSDLLLIYQMIEDSLKLYIEYSCKLVKIHLPKNLPFNFTGKEYENAALGALIKAFSKFSYNDALIEELKNLQTKRNFIAHRALVDFMENGESKDDMSELKGTAWLTFTKVQAELSILDKRIRNA
;
A
#
# COMPACT_ATOMS: atom_id res chain seq x y z
N MET A 1 8.87 17.03 30.55
CA MET A 1 7.68 16.70 29.74
C MET A 1 7.25 15.30 30.16
N ASP A 2 5.97 15.08 30.44
CA ASP A 2 5.49 13.83 31.07
C ASP A 2 5.69 12.64 30.11
N ASN A 3 6.44 11.61 30.53
CA ASN A 3 6.85 10.47 29.68
C ASN A 3 5.65 9.78 29.00
N LYS A 4 4.49 9.83 29.66
CA LYS A 4 3.20 9.35 29.14
C LYS A 4 2.69 10.10 27.92
N ILE A 5 2.87 11.43 27.86
CA ILE A 5 2.43 12.25 26.72
C ILE A 5 3.28 11.95 25.48
N GLU A 6 4.59 11.78 25.68
CA GLU A 6 5.54 11.48 24.61
C GLU A 6 5.23 10.12 23.96
N TYR A 7 4.99 9.09 24.78
CA TYR A 7 4.57 7.77 24.28
C TYR A 7 3.24 7.81 23.52
N GLN A 8 2.25 8.58 23.98
CA GLN A 8 0.96 8.72 23.29
C GLN A 8 1.13 9.36 21.90
N LEU A 9 1.99 10.36 21.77
CA LEU A 9 2.29 11.01 20.49
C LEU A 9 3.01 10.06 19.52
N TYR A 10 3.96 9.27 20.04
CA TYR A 10 4.64 8.23 19.27
C TYR A 10 3.66 7.15 18.79
N SER A 11 2.87 6.58 19.69
CA SER A 11 1.89 5.53 19.38
C SER A 11 0.85 5.99 18.35
N LYS A 12 0.36 7.24 18.48
CA LYS A 12 -0.50 7.86 17.47
C LYS A 12 0.22 7.95 16.12
N SER A 13 1.49 8.34 16.11
CA SER A 13 2.24 8.47 14.88
C SER A 13 2.49 7.15 14.16
N VAL A 14 2.77 6.08 14.92
CA VAL A 14 2.85 4.73 14.38
C VAL A 14 1.50 4.31 13.78
N SER A 15 0.40 4.56 14.50
CA SER A 15 -0.95 4.20 14.04
C SER A 15 -1.34 4.91 12.75
N ASP A 16 -1.10 6.23 12.66
CA ASP A 16 -1.34 7.01 11.45
C ASP A 16 -0.53 6.47 10.25
N LEU A 17 0.73 6.10 10.49
CA LEU A 17 1.59 5.57 9.44
C LEU A 17 1.12 4.18 8.96
N LEU A 18 0.72 3.30 9.88
CA LEU A 18 0.14 2.00 9.55
C LEU A 18 -1.16 2.15 8.76
N LEU A 19 -1.99 3.15 9.07
CA LEU A 19 -3.18 3.48 8.31
C LEU A 19 -2.84 3.85 6.86
N ILE A 20 -1.81 4.67 6.63
CA ILE A 20 -1.37 5.02 5.27
C ILE A 20 -0.93 3.77 4.49
N TYR A 21 -0.19 2.86 5.14
CA TYR A 21 0.19 1.59 4.50
C TYR A 21 -1.04 0.76 4.12
N GLN A 22 -2.06 0.69 4.98
CA GLN A 22 -3.30 -0.02 4.66
C GLN A 22 -4.02 0.60 3.46
N MET A 23 -4.06 1.94 3.39
CA MET A 23 -4.64 2.65 2.25
C MET A 23 -3.89 2.36 0.95
N ILE A 24 -2.56 2.24 0.98
CA ILE A 24 -1.76 1.81 -0.18
C ILE A 24 -2.15 0.39 -0.60
N GLU A 25 -2.21 -0.56 0.34
CA GLU A 25 -2.60 -1.94 0.06
C GLU A 25 -3.98 -2.03 -0.61
N ASP A 26 -4.97 -1.32 -0.08
CA ASP A 26 -6.34 -1.35 -0.63
C ASP A 26 -6.40 -0.70 -2.01
N SER A 27 -5.60 0.35 -2.25
CA SER A 27 -5.48 0.97 -3.58
C SER A 27 -4.87 0.01 -4.60
N LEU A 28 -3.85 -0.76 -4.20
CA LEU A 28 -3.24 -1.77 -5.07
C LEU A 28 -4.20 -2.90 -5.39
N LYS A 29 -4.99 -3.37 -4.41
CA LYS A 29 -6.03 -4.39 -4.62
C LYS A 29 -7.05 -3.93 -5.66
N LEU A 30 -7.56 -2.70 -5.52
CA LEU A 30 -8.49 -2.11 -6.48
C LEU A 30 -7.86 -2.00 -7.87
N TYR A 31 -6.61 -1.55 -7.96
CA TYR A 31 -5.89 -1.45 -9.23
C TYR A 31 -5.79 -2.81 -9.94
N ILE A 32 -5.42 -3.85 -9.20
CA ILE A 32 -5.31 -5.22 -9.72
C ILE A 32 -6.67 -5.74 -10.21
N GLU A 33 -7.72 -5.58 -9.41
CA GLU A 33 -9.08 -5.98 -9.79
C GLU A 33 -9.54 -5.26 -11.07
N TYR A 34 -9.29 -3.96 -11.14
CA TYR A 34 -9.67 -3.12 -12.28
C TYR A 34 -8.89 -3.50 -13.54
N SER A 35 -7.60 -3.82 -13.39
CA SER A 35 -6.75 -4.31 -14.48
C SER A 35 -7.28 -5.63 -15.02
N CYS A 36 -7.65 -6.57 -14.15
CA CYS A 36 -8.28 -7.84 -14.54
C CYS A 36 -9.61 -7.62 -15.29
N LYS A 37 -10.46 -6.69 -14.82
CA LYS A 37 -11.69 -6.32 -15.53
C LYS A 37 -11.40 -5.78 -16.93
N LEU A 38 -10.45 -4.87 -17.06
CA LEU A 38 -10.08 -4.28 -18.34
C LEU A 38 -9.55 -5.34 -19.32
N VAL A 39 -8.69 -6.25 -18.85
CA VAL A 39 -8.20 -7.38 -19.67
C VAL A 39 -9.38 -8.22 -20.16
N LYS A 40 -10.31 -8.57 -19.26
CA LYS A 40 -11.48 -9.39 -19.61
C LYS A 40 -12.40 -8.73 -20.64
N ILE A 41 -12.55 -7.40 -20.62
CA ILE A 41 -13.34 -6.65 -21.62
C ILE A 41 -12.75 -6.80 -23.02
N HIS A 42 -11.42 -6.81 -23.14
CA HIS A 42 -10.71 -6.87 -24.43
C HIS A 42 -10.42 -8.29 -24.92
N LEU A 43 -10.61 -9.28 -24.06
CA LEU A 43 -10.32 -10.67 -24.38
C LEU A 43 -11.43 -11.28 -25.26
N PRO A 44 -11.11 -12.06 -26.31
CA PRO A 44 -12.12 -12.79 -27.07
C PRO A 44 -12.96 -13.72 -26.18
N LYS A 45 -14.27 -13.82 -26.43
CA LYS A 45 -15.22 -14.60 -25.61
C LYS A 45 -14.89 -16.10 -25.50
N ASN A 46 -14.09 -16.63 -26.43
CA ASN A 46 -13.69 -18.03 -26.48
C ASN A 46 -12.37 -18.34 -25.75
N LEU A 47 -11.72 -17.32 -25.17
CA LEU A 47 -10.50 -17.52 -24.39
C LEU A 47 -10.85 -17.41 -22.88
N PRO A 48 -10.60 -18.45 -22.08
CA PRO A 48 -10.89 -18.38 -20.64
C PRO A 48 -9.91 -17.44 -19.93
N PHE A 49 -10.46 -16.52 -19.14
CA PHE A 49 -9.70 -15.67 -18.22
C PHE A 49 -10.35 -15.73 -16.83
N ASN A 50 -9.73 -16.54 -15.97
CA ASN A 50 -10.27 -16.87 -14.64
C ASN A 50 -9.66 -16.02 -13.51
N PHE A 51 -8.83 -15.03 -13.84
CA PHE A 51 -8.28 -14.10 -12.85
C PHE A 51 -9.28 -12.99 -12.56
N THR A 52 -9.52 -12.75 -11.27
CA THR A 52 -10.49 -11.73 -10.84
C THR A 52 -9.85 -10.60 -10.04
N GLY A 53 -8.63 -10.79 -9.55
CA GLY A 53 -7.99 -9.89 -8.58
C GLY A 53 -8.39 -10.20 -7.15
N LYS A 54 -9.49 -10.93 -6.92
CA LYS A 54 -9.94 -11.35 -5.58
C LYS A 54 -8.96 -12.29 -4.89
N GLU A 55 -8.11 -12.96 -5.64
CA GLU A 55 -7.04 -13.80 -5.11
C GLU A 55 -6.05 -13.00 -4.24
N TYR A 56 -6.07 -11.67 -4.34
CA TYR A 56 -5.22 -10.75 -3.60
C TYR A 56 -5.91 -10.04 -2.42
N GLU A 57 -7.17 -10.35 -2.10
CA GLU A 57 -7.93 -9.68 -1.04
C GLU A 57 -7.21 -9.72 0.33
N ASN A 58 -6.59 -10.86 0.63
CA ASN A 58 -5.81 -11.11 1.86
C ASN A 58 -4.29 -11.13 1.62
N ALA A 59 -3.83 -10.66 0.45
CA ALA A 59 -2.41 -10.68 0.13
C ALA A 59 -1.65 -9.60 0.89
N ALA A 60 -0.45 -9.95 1.37
CA ALA A 60 0.47 -8.98 1.98
C ALA A 60 0.99 -7.97 0.93
N LEU A 61 1.39 -6.78 1.38
CA LEU A 61 1.90 -5.69 0.54
C LEU A 61 2.92 -6.14 -0.53
N GLY A 62 3.88 -6.98 -0.18
CA GLY A 62 4.87 -7.46 -1.16
C GLY A 62 4.26 -8.28 -2.31
N ALA A 63 3.24 -9.09 -2.03
CA ALA A 63 2.52 -9.82 -3.05
C ALA A 63 1.65 -8.90 -3.91
N LEU A 64 1.05 -7.86 -3.31
CA LEU A 64 0.31 -6.81 -4.03
C LEU A 64 1.22 -6.03 -4.98
N ILE A 65 2.42 -5.63 -4.52
CA ILE A 65 3.40 -4.92 -5.36
C ILE A 65 3.82 -5.79 -6.55
N LYS A 66 4.08 -7.09 -6.32
CA LYS A 66 4.43 -8.04 -7.39
C LYS A 66 3.30 -8.25 -8.39
N ALA A 67 2.04 -8.17 -7.96
CA ALA A 67 0.90 -8.27 -8.85
C ALA A 67 0.70 -6.96 -9.63
N PHE A 68 0.77 -5.82 -8.95
CA PHE A 68 0.71 -4.48 -9.53
C PHE A 68 1.76 -4.29 -10.64
N SER A 69 3.00 -4.77 -10.44
CA SER A 69 4.07 -4.67 -11.44
C SER A 69 3.81 -5.46 -12.73
N LYS A 70 2.79 -6.33 -12.78
CA LYS A 70 2.38 -7.02 -14.01
C LYS A 70 1.45 -6.17 -14.87
N PHE A 71 0.83 -5.15 -14.29
CA PHE A 71 -0.19 -4.33 -14.93
C PHE A 71 0.24 -2.87 -15.10
N SER A 72 1.18 -2.39 -14.28
CA SER A 72 1.73 -1.03 -14.36
C SER A 72 3.10 -1.02 -15.05
N TYR A 73 3.34 0.00 -15.87
CA TYR A 73 4.65 0.32 -16.46
C TYR A 73 5.42 1.38 -15.66
N ASN A 74 4.90 1.78 -14.49
CA ASN A 74 5.51 2.83 -13.67
C ASN A 74 6.59 2.23 -12.75
N ASP A 75 7.74 1.91 -13.34
CA ASP A 75 8.86 1.27 -12.62
C ASP A 75 9.36 2.10 -11.43
N ALA A 76 9.34 3.43 -11.54
CA ALA A 76 9.70 4.33 -10.44
C ALA A 76 8.76 4.14 -9.24
N LEU A 77 7.45 4.08 -9.47
CA LEU A 77 6.48 3.84 -8.40
C LEU A 77 6.62 2.43 -7.80
N ILE A 78 6.93 1.42 -8.63
CA ILE A 78 7.16 0.05 -8.16
C ILE A 78 8.35 0.01 -7.21
N GLU A 79 9.46 0.68 -7.53
CA GLU A 79 10.63 0.76 -6.66
C GLU A 79 10.34 1.56 -5.37
N GLU A 80 9.59 2.66 -5.45
CA GLU A 80 9.14 3.39 -4.26
C GLU A 80 8.32 2.49 -3.32
N LEU A 81 7.39 1.70 -3.86
CA LEU A 81 6.57 0.78 -3.09
C LEU A 81 7.40 -0.33 -2.42
N LYS A 82 8.40 -0.89 -3.12
CA LYS A 82 9.33 -1.88 -2.54
C LYS A 82 10.13 -1.30 -1.39
N ASN A 83 10.65 -0.08 -1.55
CA ASN A 83 11.37 0.62 -0.49
C ASN A 83 10.47 0.88 0.73
N LEU A 84 9.22 1.26 0.51
CA LEU A 84 8.22 1.44 1.57
C LEU A 84 7.86 0.14 2.29
N GLN A 85 7.74 -0.99 1.57
CA GLN A 85 7.49 -2.29 2.19
C GLN A 85 8.55 -2.64 3.25
N THR A 86 9.83 -2.43 2.94
CA THR A 86 10.93 -2.67 3.88
C THR A 86 10.80 -1.80 5.13
N LYS A 87 10.48 -0.51 4.94
CA LYS A 87 10.28 0.44 6.06
C LYS A 87 9.04 0.07 6.91
N ARG A 88 7.94 -0.35 6.28
CA ARG A 88 6.74 -0.84 6.98
C ARG A 88 7.06 -2.00 7.90
N ASN A 89 7.77 -3.00 7.39
CA ASN A 89 8.11 -4.21 8.15
C ASN A 89 8.96 -3.89 9.37
N PHE A 90 9.95 -3.00 9.20
CA PHE A 90 10.77 -2.51 10.30
C PHE A 90 9.93 -1.83 11.39
N ILE A 91 8.98 -0.98 11.00
CA ILE A 91 8.14 -0.23 11.95
C ILE A 91 7.13 -1.11 12.65
N ALA A 92 6.51 -2.05 11.93
CA ALA A 92 5.60 -3.00 12.54
C ALA A 92 6.32 -3.86 13.60
N HIS A 93 7.55 -4.28 13.31
CA HIS A 93 8.36 -5.03 14.27
C HIS A 93 8.78 -4.16 15.46
N ARG A 94 9.27 -2.94 15.21
CA ARG A 94 9.68 -2.02 16.27
C ARG A 94 8.51 -1.63 17.18
N ALA A 95 7.36 -1.30 16.61
CA ALA A 95 6.17 -0.95 17.38
C ALA A 95 5.73 -2.08 18.32
N LEU A 96 5.90 -3.34 17.92
CA LEU A 96 5.64 -4.49 18.77
C LEU A 96 6.64 -4.58 19.93
N VAL A 97 7.94 -4.40 19.66
CA VAL A 97 8.99 -4.38 20.69
C VAL A 97 8.73 -3.25 21.69
N ASP A 98 8.48 -2.03 21.20
CA ASP A 98 8.20 -0.87 22.05
C ASP A 98 6.98 -1.08 22.95
N PHE A 99 5.94 -1.74 22.42
CA PHE A 99 4.75 -2.11 23.18
C PHE A 99 5.07 -3.13 24.29
N MET A 100 5.96 -4.08 24.02
CA MET A 100 6.36 -5.11 24.98
C MET A 100 7.33 -4.58 26.06
N GLU A 101 8.18 -3.61 25.72
CA GLU A 101 9.26 -3.09 26.58
C GLU A 101 8.91 -1.78 27.31
N ASN A 102 7.64 -1.34 27.29
CA ASN A 102 7.15 -0.10 27.91
C ASN A 102 7.77 1.21 27.35
N GLY A 103 8.05 1.23 26.04
CA GLY A 103 7.98 2.46 25.24
C GLY A 103 9.06 3.53 25.48
N GLU A 104 10.33 3.20 25.24
CA GLU A 104 11.43 4.20 25.25
C GLU A 104 11.71 4.85 23.88
N SER A 105 11.10 4.37 22.79
CA SER A 105 11.36 4.86 21.43
C SER A 105 10.78 6.27 21.18
N LYS A 106 11.61 7.15 20.62
CA LYS A 106 11.33 8.58 20.35
C LYS A 106 11.49 8.96 18.88
N ASP A 107 11.45 7.98 17.99
CA ASP A 107 11.71 8.21 16.57
C ASP A 107 10.67 9.14 15.95
N ASP A 108 11.15 10.22 15.33
CA ASP A 108 10.32 11.08 14.51
C ASP A 108 9.92 10.35 13.22
N MET A 109 8.62 10.15 13.03
CA MET A 109 8.05 9.45 11.88
C MET A 109 7.59 10.41 10.78
N SER A 110 7.76 11.72 10.95
CA SER A 110 7.16 12.74 10.08
C SER A 110 7.61 12.62 8.62
N GLU A 111 8.91 12.44 8.38
CA GLU A 111 9.47 12.26 7.03
C GLU A 111 8.90 11.01 6.35
N LEU A 112 8.81 9.91 7.09
CA LEU A 112 8.30 8.66 6.55
C LEU A 112 6.79 8.71 6.28
N LYS A 113 6.01 9.34 7.17
CA LYS A 113 4.60 9.64 6.92
C LYS A 113 4.43 10.44 5.63
N GLY A 114 5.24 11.49 5.44
CA GLY A 114 5.23 12.29 4.21
C GLY A 114 5.53 11.46 2.97
N THR A 115 6.56 10.61 3.05
CA THR A 115 6.94 9.70 1.96
C THR A 115 5.81 8.71 1.64
N ALA A 116 5.25 8.04 2.64
CA ALA A 116 4.17 7.08 2.48
C ALA A 116 2.91 7.75 1.89
N TRP A 117 2.57 8.95 2.36
CA TRP A 117 1.45 9.73 1.83
C TRP A 117 1.67 10.12 0.36
N LEU A 118 2.87 10.56 0.00
CA LEU A 118 3.20 10.88 -1.39
C LEU A 118 3.08 9.64 -2.27
N THR A 119 3.58 8.49 -1.84
CA THR A 119 3.42 7.24 -2.62
C THR A 119 1.95 6.83 -2.73
N PHE A 120 1.16 6.96 -1.66
CA PHE A 120 -0.29 6.72 -1.71
C PHE A 120 -0.98 7.58 -2.78
N THR A 121 -0.68 8.89 -2.84
CA THR A 121 -1.27 9.78 -3.85
C THR A 121 -0.88 9.39 -5.28
N LYS A 122 0.35 8.90 -5.51
CA LYS A 122 0.78 8.36 -6.81
C LYS A 122 0.01 7.09 -7.20
N VAL A 123 -0.18 6.16 -6.27
CA VAL A 123 -1.01 4.95 -6.52
C VAL A 123 -2.45 5.33 -6.83
N GLN A 124 -3.02 6.31 -6.13
CA GLN A 124 -4.36 6.83 -6.41
C GLN A 124 -4.46 7.49 -7.78
N ALA A 125 -3.41 8.18 -8.24
CA ALA A 125 -3.38 8.76 -9.58
C ALA A 125 -3.40 7.67 -10.66
N GLU A 126 -2.59 6.61 -10.53
CA GLU A 126 -2.60 5.44 -11.41
C GLU A 126 -3.98 4.76 -11.44
N LEU A 127 -4.60 4.58 -10.27
CA LEU A 127 -5.94 4.01 -10.16
C LEU A 127 -6.99 4.89 -10.85
N SER A 128 -6.92 6.21 -10.70
CA SER A 128 -7.83 7.15 -11.37
C SER A 128 -7.72 7.08 -12.90
N ILE A 129 -6.50 6.94 -13.43
CA ILE A 129 -6.26 6.76 -14.87
C ILE A 129 -6.90 5.45 -15.35
N LEU A 130 -6.70 4.36 -14.62
CA LEU A 130 -7.26 3.04 -14.95
C LEU A 130 -8.80 3.04 -14.90
N ASP A 131 -9.39 3.62 -13.86
CA ASP A 131 -10.83 3.74 -13.67
C ASP A 131 -11.49 4.54 -14.82
N LYS A 132 -10.84 5.61 -15.29
CA LYS A 132 -11.28 6.33 -16.50
C LYS A 132 -11.25 5.46 -17.76
N ARG A 133 -10.22 4.62 -17.93
CA ARG A 133 -10.13 3.69 -19.07
C ARG A 133 -11.26 2.67 -19.05
N ILE A 134 -11.57 2.11 -17.89
CA ILE A 134 -12.66 1.14 -17.73
C ILE A 134 -14.02 1.78 -18.05
N ARG A 135 -14.28 3.01 -17.58
CA ARG A 135 -15.54 3.71 -17.88
C ARG A 135 -15.73 4.04 -19.36
N ASN A 136 -14.65 4.07 -20.14
CA ASN A 136 -14.68 4.41 -21.57
C ASN A 136 -14.56 3.18 -22.48
N ALA A 137 -14.43 1.97 -21.92
CA ALA A 137 -14.32 0.70 -22.64
C ALA A 137 -15.70 0.03 -22.76
#